data_AF-A0A925C102-F1
#
_entry.id   AF-A0A925C102-F1
#
_cell.length_a   1.000
_cell.length_b   1.000
_cell.length_c   1.000
_cell.angle_alpha   90.00
_cell.angle_beta   90.00
_cell.angle_gamma   90.00
#
_symmetry.space_group_name_H-M   'P 1'
#
loop_
_entity.id
_entity.type
_entity.pdbx_description
1 polymer ?
#
loop_
_entity_poly.entity_id
_entity_poly.type
_entity_poly.pdbx_seq_one_letter_code
_entity_poly.pdbx_strand_id
1 'polypeptide(L)'
;MPGSEITTSVELSPATIPTIDAVEKISVLTDPINRNLQITACYHELSTAFANRTGVVANWCTFATWASKQAGVTIRGEDLQRKIEEVLANEREIQTVLSIISLHSKKLGSGLLQQNMTITALKKLAESAKERASDAVARGNKKVFEEIGMEFARFSSTCLQDQEYKQSSIHDFCKMLRPGPPPDGQEWLTKAFTSYYKAFFETDPKAKDELILLANIEIGFHEQTRLQPEIAESLDAANIDPQQIRDHLTELLVRSKNIKDKIIYFFRWLIGGNQIIQKGNRQSCCHSGKTYPCSHY
;
A
#
# COMPACT_ATOMS: atom_id res chain seq x y z
N MET A 1 -36.45 16.80 -41.94
CA MET A 1 -35.70 17.42 -40.83
C MET A 1 -34.88 16.33 -40.15
N PRO A 2 -33.61 16.12 -40.55
CA PRO A 2 -32.74 15.17 -39.88
C PRO A 2 -32.11 15.82 -38.64
N GLY A 3 -32.04 15.06 -37.56
CA GLY A 3 -31.52 15.50 -36.27
C GLY A 3 -30.02 15.76 -36.30
N SER A 4 -29.62 16.86 -35.67
CA SER A 4 -28.23 17.22 -35.43
C SER A 4 -27.63 16.35 -34.33
N GLU A 5 -26.72 15.44 -34.71
CA GLU A 5 -25.80 14.82 -33.77
C GLU A 5 -24.82 15.87 -33.25
N ILE A 6 -24.88 16.14 -31.95
CA ILE A 6 -23.85 16.92 -31.24
C ILE A 6 -22.70 15.96 -30.99
N THR A 7 -21.73 15.94 -31.91
CA THR A 7 -20.42 15.34 -31.67
C THR A 7 -19.60 16.34 -30.85
N THR A 8 -19.67 16.24 -29.53
CA THR A 8 -18.74 16.93 -28.63
C THR A 8 -17.41 16.20 -28.68
N SER A 9 -16.59 16.49 -29.69
CA SER A 9 -15.17 16.15 -29.68
C SER A 9 -14.51 16.94 -28.55
N VAL A 10 -14.24 16.27 -27.44
CA VAL A 10 -13.33 16.79 -26.41
C VAL A 10 -11.94 16.82 -27.05
N GLU A 11 -11.50 18.00 -27.50
CA GLU A 11 -10.11 18.23 -27.85
C GLU A 11 -9.26 18.01 -26.60
N LEU A 12 -8.66 16.82 -26.48
CA LEU A 12 -7.57 16.57 -25.56
C LEU A 12 -6.42 17.47 -26.00
N SER A 13 -6.17 18.54 -25.25
CA SER A 13 -4.93 19.31 -25.31
C SER A 13 -3.75 18.31 -25.38
N PRO A 14 -2.73 18.53 -26.23
CA PRO A 14 -1.58 17.64 -26.29
C PRO A 14 -1.03 17.48 -24.86
N ALA A 15 -1.01 16.23 -24.39
CA ALA A 15 -0.54 15.91 -23.05
C ALA A 15 0.86 16.48 -22.88
N THR A 16 0.99 17.50 -22.04
CA THR A 16 2.28 18.15 -21.81
C THR A 16 3.11 17.17 -20.99
N ILE A 17 4.33 16.88 -21.45
CA ILE A 17 5.24 15.98 -20.75
C ILE A 17 5.55 16.58 -19.38
N PRO A 18 5.31 15.86 -18.26
CA PRO A 18 5.54 16.40 -16.93
C PRO A 18 6.98 16.88 -16.72
N THR A 19 7.14 18.05 -16.14
CA THR A 19 8.43 18.67 -15.83
C THR A 19 8.85 18.40 -14.40
N ILE A 20 10.13 18.63 -14.10
CA ILE A 20 10.70 18.61 -12.74
C ILE A 20 9.85 19.51 -11.81
N ASP A 21 9.59 20.76 -12.22
CA ASP A 21 8.77 21.71 -11.46
C ASP A 21 7.36 21.17 -11.16
N ALA A 22 6.76 20.41 -12.08
CA ALA A 22 5.45 19.80 -11.86
C ALA A 22 5.52 18.71 -10.78
N VAL A 23 6.53 17.85 -10.84
CA VAL A 23 6.80 16.81 -9.83
C VAL A 23 7.06 17.44 -8.46
N GLU A 24 7.87 18.50 -8.38
CA GLU A 24 8.15 19.22 -7.13
C GLU A 24 6.87 19.82 -6.53
N LYS A 25 6.07 20.50 -7.34
CA LYS A 25 4.78 21.09 -6.91
C LYS A 25 3.83 20.06 -6.34
N ILE A 26 3.72 18.89 -6.98
CA ILE A 26 2.89 17.79 -6.48
C ILE A 26 3.45 17.25 -5.17
N SER A 27 4.78 17.08 -5.08
CA SER A 27 5.44 16.48 -3.92
C SER A 27 5.26 17.28 -2.63
N VAL A 28 5.21 18.62 -2.71
CA VAL A 28 5.01 19.49 -1.54
C VAL A 28 3.56 19.61 -1.07
N LEU A 29 2.58 19.02 -1.78
CA LEU A 29 1.18 19.03 -1.35
C LEU A 29 1.02 18.30 -0.02
N THR A 30 0.38 18.94 0.94
CA THR A 30 0.19 18.38 2.29
C THR A 30 -0.94 17.36 2.35
N ASP A 31 -2.05 17.60 1.64
CA ASP A 31 -3.17 16.68 1.56
C ASP A 31 -2.78 15.40 0.80
N PRO A 32 -2.69 14.23 1.48
CA PRO A 32 -2.23 13.00 0.87
C PRO A 32 -3.20 12.47 -0.20
N ILE A 33 -4.50 12.77 -0.10
CA ILE A 33 -5.50 12.31 -1.08
C ILE A 33 -5.31 13.07 -2.39
N ASN A 34 -5.31 14.40 -2.34
CA ASN A 34 -5.07 15.24 -3.52
C ASN A 34 -3.66 14.98 -4.10
N ARG A 35 -2.63 14.88 -3.25
CA ARG A 35 -1.27 14.53 -3.68
C ARG A 35 -1.26 13.20 -4.45
N ASN A 36 -1.85 12.14 -3.90
CA ASN A 36 -1.89 10.84 -4.58
C ASN A 36 -2.64 10.89 -5.92
N LEU A 37 -3.74 11.64 -6.01
CA LEU A 37 -4.45 11.84 -7.28
C LEU A 37 -3.54 12.48 -8.33
N GLN A 38 -2.82 13.54 -7.97
CA GLN A 38 -1.90 14.22 -8.89
C GLN A 38 -0.66 13.38 -9.22
N ILE A 39 -0.11 12.62 -8.27
CA ILE A 39 0.95 11.63 -8.53
C ILE A 39 0.47 10.62 -9.57
N THR A 40 -0.74 10.09 -9.41
CA THR A 40 -1.33 9.10 -10.32
C THR A 40 -1.50 9.69 -11.73
N ALA A 41 -1.99 10.92 -11.84
CA ALA A 41 -2.14 11.60 -13.12
C ALA A 41 -0.78 11.90 -13.78
N CYS A 42 0.21 12.36 -13.01
CA CYS A 42 1.55 12.64 -13.50
C CYS A 42 2.23 11.37 -14.04
N TYR A 43 2.10 10.23 -13.34
CA TYR A 43 2.61 8.97 -13.87
C TYR A 43 1.90 8.53 -15.15
N HIS A 44 0.59 8.75 -15.26
CA HIS A 44 -0.13 8.48 -16.49
C HIS A 44 0.40 9.32 -17.65
N GLU A 45 0.63 10.62 -17.44
CA GLU A 45 1.18 11.53 -18.45
C GLU A 45 2.62 11.13 -18.86
N LEU A 46 3.49 10.80 -17.90
CA LEU A 46 4.83 10.26 -18.18
C LEU A 46 4.76 8.94 -18.95
N SER A 47 3.85 8.04 -18.56
CA SER A 47 3.63 6.76 -19.23
C SER A 47 3.21 6.97 -20.68
N THR A 48 2.30 7.90 -20.95
CA THR A 48 1.87 8.26 -22.32
C THR A 48 3.01 8.85 -23.12
N ALA A 49 3.81 9.76 -22.53
CA ALA A 49 4.96 10.36 -23.20
C ALA A 49 5.99 9.31 -23.64
N PHE A 50 6.27 8.32 -22.79
CA PHE A 50 7.16 7.21 -23.14
C PHE A 50 6.54 6.29 -24.19
N ALA A 51 5.26 5.93 -24.06
CA ALA A 51 4.57 5.09 -25.03
C ALA A 51 4.54 5.72 -26.44
N ASN A 52 4.46 7.05 -26.53
CA ASN A 52 4.58 7.75 -27.82
C ASN A 52 5.96 7.56 -28.47
N ARG A 53 7.01 7.30 -27.67
CA ARG A 53 8.36 7.04 -28.16
C ARG A 53 8.63 5.56 -28.40
N THR A 54 8.19 4.70 -27.49
CA THR A 54 8.49 3.25 -27.52
C THR A 54 7.40 2.42 -28.20
N GLY A 55 6.27 3.01 -28.58
CA GLY A 55 5.06 2.26 -28.93
C GLY A 55 4.32 1.77 -27.69
N VAL A 56 3.19 1.09 -27.93
CA VAL A 56 2.25 0.65 -26.89
C VAL A 56 2.79 -0.58 -26.14
N VAL A 57 3.78 -0.34 -25.29
CA VAL A 57 4.39 -1.32 -24.38
C VAL A 57 4.41 -0.71 -22.99
N ALA A 58 4.12 -1.52 -21.97
CA ALA A 58 4.14 -1.06 -20.59
C ALA A 58 5.55 -0.61 -20.18
N ASN A 59 5.68 0.67 -19.83
CA ASN A 59 6.87 1.22 -19.19
C ASN A 59 6.64 1.29 -17.66
N TRP A 60 7.66 1.65 -16.89
CA TRP A 60 7.58 1.65 -15.44
C TRP A 60 6.50 2.62 -14.93
N CYS A 61 6.33 3.79 -15.58
CA CYS A 61 5.28 4.74 -15.24
C CYS A 61 3.87 4.16 -15.45
N THR A 62 3.69 3.18 -16.35
CA THR A 62 2.43 2.43 -16.49
C THR A 62 2.12 1.66 -15.21
N PHE A 63 3.09 0.94 -14.67
CA PHE A 63 2.94 0.19 -13.41
C PHE A 63 2.76 1.13 -12.23
N ALA A 64 3.53 2.23 -12.17
CA ALA A 64 3.43 3.23 -11.13
C ALA A 64 2.06 3.94 -11.10
N THR A 65 1.45 4.16 -12.27
CA THR A 65 0.07 4.69 -12.37
C THR A 65 -0.91 3.74 -11.69
N TRP A 66 -0.82 2.44 -11.98
CA TRP A 66 -1.69 1.44 -11.36
C TRP A 66 -1.42 1.30 -9.86
N ALA A 67 -0.17 1.20 -9.46
CA ALA A 67 0.22 1.09 -8.05
C ALA A 67 -0.23 2.31 -7.24
N SER A 68 -0.03 3.53 -7.76
CA SER A 68 -0.48 4.76 -7.12
C SER A 68 -2.00 4.85 -7.02
N LYS A 69 -2.73 4.35 -8.03
CA LYS A 69 -4.20 4.24 -7.95
C LYS A 69 -4.65 3.30 -6.82
N GLN A 70 -3.98 2.17 -6.67
CA GLN A 70 -4.25 1.21 -5.58
C GLN A 70 -3.86 1.80 -4.22
N ALA A 71 -2.72 2.49 -4.12
CA ALA A 71 -2.33 3.23 -2.92
C ALA A 71 -3.41 4.24 -2.52
N GLY A 72 -4.03 4.91 -3.50
CA GLY A 72 -5.14 5.84 -3.27
C GLY A 72 -6.35 5.21 -2.56
N VAL A 73 -6.65 3.94 -2.81
CA VAL A 73 -7.74 3.21 -2.12
C VAL A 73 -7.45 3.13 -0.62
N THR A 74 -6.23 2.77 -0.24
CA THR A 74 -5.81 2.70 1.17
C THR A 74 -5.66 4.08 1.81
N ILE A 75 -5.16 5.08 1.08
CA ILE A 75 -5.06 6.48 1.57
C ILE A 75 -6.44 7.06 1.88
N ARG A 76 -7.47 6.67 1.13
CA ARG A 76 -8.87 7.04 1.42
C ARG A 76 -9.53 6.12 2.45
N GLY A 77 -8.89 5.00 2.79
CA GLY A 77 -9.35 3.99 3.76
C GLY A 77 -10.50 3.11 3.28
N GLU A 78 -10.64 2.95 1.96
CA GLU A 78 -11.73 2.19 1.31
C GLU A 78 -11.58 0.66 1.45
N ASP A 79 -10.38 0.18 1.76
CA ASP A 79 -10.03 -1.23 1.95
C ASP A 79 -10.22 -1.69 3.41
N LEU A 80 -9.76 -0.90 4.39
CA LEU A 80 -9.81 -1.28 5.79
C LEU A 80 -11.23 -1.26 6.35
N GLN A 81 -12.07 -0.32 5.90
CA GLN A 81 -13.48 -0.27 6.32
C GLN A 81 -14.21 -1.59 6.03
N ARG A 82 -14.00 -2.17 4.84
CA ARG A 82 -14.58 -3.47 4.47
C ARG A 82 -14.08 -4.60 5.37
N LYS A 83 -12.76 -4.64 5.64
CA LYS A 83 -12.18 -5.64 6.56
C LYS A 83 -12.75 -5.55 7.97
N ILE A 84 -12.96 -4.34 8.50
CA ILE A 84 -13.56 -4.14 9.82
C ILE A 84 -15.00 -4.66 9.83
N GLU A 85 -15.79 -4.32 8.81
CA GLU A 85 -17.17 -4.80 8.66
C GLU A 85 -17.21 -6.35 8.60
N GLU A 86 -16.28 -6.97 7.87
CA GLU A 86 -16.13 -8.43 7.78
C GLU A 86 -15.74 -9.07 9.13
N VAL A 87 -14.74 -8.55 9.83
CA VAL A 87 -14.29 -9.07 11.14
C VAL A 87 -15.42 -8.97 12.17
N LEU A 88 -16.11 -7.83 12.21
CA LEU A 88 -17.25 -7.65 13.09
C LEU A 88 -18.37 -8.65 12.77
N ALA A 89 -18.63 -8.94 11.50
CA ALA A 89 -19.69 -9.87 11.10
C ALA A 89 -19.36 -11.35 11.39
N ASN A 90 -18.09 -11.75 11.26
CA ASN A 90 -17.71 -13.17 11.20
C ASN A 90 -17.09 -13.73 12.49
N GLU A 91 -16.58 -12.89 13.40
CA GLU A 91 -15.92 -13.36 14.63
C GLU A 91 -16.91 -13.66 15.77
N ARG A 92 -17.08 -14.96 16.10
CA ARG A 92 -18.04 -15.43 17.12
C ARG A 92 -17.79 -14.84 18.50
N GLU A 93 -16.53 -14.64 18.87
CA GLU A 93 -16.14 -14.12 20.18
C GLU A 93 -16.50 -12.64 20.31
N ILE A 94 -16.25 -11.85 19.26
CA ILE A 94 -16.66 -10.45 19.17
C ILE A 94 -18.20 -10.35 19.18
N GLN A 95 -18.89 -11.20 18.42
CA GLN A 95 -20.36 -11.29 18.43
C GLN A 95 -20.92 -11.65 19.82
N THR A 96 -20.24 -12.54 20.55
CA THR A 96 -20.62 -12.90 21.92
C THR A 96 -20.47 -11.72 22.87
N VAL A 97 -19.37 -10.98 22.79
CA VAL A 97 -19.15 -9.80 23.63
C VAL A 97 -20.15 -8.68 23.29
N LEU A 98 -20.37 -8.41 22.00
CA LEU A 98 -21.36 -7.44 21.54
C LEU A 98 -22.79 -7.80 21.97
N SER A 99 -23.16 -9.09 21.93
CA SER A 99 -24.47 -9.56 22.39
C SER A 99 -24.63 -9.48 23.91
N ILE A 100 -23.59 -9.75 24.70
CA ILE A 100 -23.60 -9.54 26.16
C ILE A 100 -23.82 -8.05 26.49
N ILE A 101 -23.07 -7.17 25.82
CA ILE A 101 -23.23 -5.72 25.96
C ILE A 101 -24.66 -5.33 25.60
N SER A 102 -25.20 -5.84 24.48
CA SER A 102 -26.59 -5.63 24.06
C SER A 102 -27.63 -6.10 25.10
N LEU A 103 -27.42 -7.28 25.70
CA LEU A 103 -28.36 -7.85 26.65
C LEU A 103 -28.40 -7.08 27.98
N HIS A 104 -27.23 -6.66 28.47
CA HIS A 104 -27.10 -5.88 29.72
C HIS A 104 -27.61 -4.46 29.54
N SER A 105 -27.41 -3.92 28.34
CA SER A 105 -27.84 -2.59 27.97
C SER A 105 -29.38 -2.42 28.07
N LYS A 106 -30.15 -3.34 27.49
CA LYS A 106 -31.63 -3.30 27.52
C LYS A 106 -32.22 -3.39 28.94
N LYS A 107 -31.48 -3.95 29.91
CA LYS A 107 -31.98 -4.19 31.27
C LYS A 107 -31.84 -3.02 32.24
N LEU A 108 -31.00 -2.03 31.93
CA LEU A 108 -30.64 -0.94 32.86
C LEU A 108 -31.17 0.44 32.44
N GLY A 109 -31.85 0.60 31.31
CA GLY A 109 -32.29 1.91 30.78
C GLY A 109 -31.12 2.80 30.30
N SER A 110 -29.89 2.57 30.79
CA SER A 110 -28.62 3.13 30.34
C SER A 110 -28.02 2.39 29.13
N GLY A 111 -28.81 1.56 28.48
CA GLY A 111 -28.30 0.58 27.53
C GLY A 111 -27.73 1.12 26.25
N LEU A 112 -28.50 2.01 25.62
CA LEU A 112 -28.06 2.73 24.45
C LEU A 112 -26.69 3.38 24.68
N LEU A 113 -26.43 3.93 25.87
CA LEU A 113 -25.15 4.56 26.20
C LEU A 113 -23.98 3.55 26.19
N GLN A 114 -24.12 2.37 26.79
CA GLN A 114 -23.01 1.40 26.88
C GLN A 114 -22.75 0.64 25.58
N GLN A 115 -23.80 0.33 24.81
CA GLN A 115 -23.65 -0.15 23.43
C GLN A 115 -22.97 0.88 22.54
N ASN A 116 -23.41 2.14 22.61
CA ASN A 116 -22.82 3.23 21.83
C ASN A 116 -21.35 3.43 22.19
N MET A 117 -20.97 3.38 23.47
CA MET A 117 -19.55 3.48 23.89
C MET A 117 -18.68 2.36 23.32
N THR A 118 -19.19 1.14 23.31
CA THR A 118 -18.46 -0.04 22.81
C THR A 118 -18.25 0.03 21.30
N ILE A 119 -19.31 0.30 20.54
CA ILE A 119 -19.24 0.49 19.10
C ILE A 119 -18.33 1.68 18.77
N THR A 120 -18.40 2.75 19.55
CA THR A 120 -17.53 3.92 19.38
C THR A 120 -16.07 3.55 19.60
N ALA A 121 -15.75 2.72 20.59
CA ALA A 121 -14.38 2.31 20.87
C ALA A 121 -13.80 1.40 19.77
N LEU A 122 -14.58 0.44 19.27
CA LEU A 122 -14.21 -0.38 18.12
C LEU A 122 -13.99 0.46 16.87
N LYS A 123 -14.89 1.42 16.60
CA LYS A 123 -14.74 2.38 15.50
C LYS A 123 -13.48 3.23 15.64
N LYS A 124 -13.11 3.63 16.86
CA LYS A 124 -11.86 4.38 17.10
C LYS A 124 -10.61 3.53 16.83
N LEU A 125 -10.58 2.27 17.28
CA LEU A 125 -9.45 1.37 16.98
C LEU A 125 -9.30 1.14 15.48
N ALA A 126 -10.41 0.91 14.80
CA ALA A 126 -10.51 0.83 13.35
C ALA A 126 -9.99 2.10 12.65
N GLU A 127 -10.43 3.27 13.09
CA GLU A 127 -10.00 4.55 12.52
C GLU A 127 -8.50 4.78 12.76
N SER A 128 -7.97 4.45 13.93
CA SER A 128 -6.54 4.56 14.20
C SER A 128 -5.69 3.57 13.39
N ALA A 129 -6.20 2.38 13.08
CA ALA A 129 -5.54 1.44 12.17
C ALA A 129 -5.57 1.99 10.73
N LYS A 130 -6.70 2.57 10.31
CA LYS A 130 -6.88 3.22 9.00
C LYS A 130 -5.91 4.38 8.84
N GLU A 131 -5.85 5.28 9.82
CA GLU A 131 -4.96 6.45 9.81
C GLU A 131 -3.49 6.03 9.66
N ARG A 132 -3.03 5.02 10.41
CA ARG A 132 -1.65 4.52 10.31
C ARG A 132 -1.35 3.90 8.94
N ALA A 133 -2.24 3.05 8.42
CA ALA A 133 -2.05 2.43 7.10
C ALA A 133 -2.07 3.47 5.98
N SER A 134 -3.03 4.40 6.03
CA SER A 134 -3.13 5.53 5.10
C SER A 134 -1.85 6.37 5.11
N ASP A 135 -1.36 6.73 6.29
CA ASP A 135 -0.16 7.56 6.46
C ASP A 135 1.10 6.85 5.94
N ALA A 136 1.29 5.56 6.29
CA ALA A 136 2.41 4.76 5.78
C ALA A 136 2.41 4.66 4.25
N VAL A 137 1.27 4.33 3.63
CA VAL A 137 1.12 4.26 2.18
C VAL A 137 1.32 5.62 1.52
N ALA A 138 0.76 6.69 2.10
CA ALA A 138 0.91 8.05 1.59
C ALA A 138 2.37 8.54 1.60
N ARG A 139 3.15 8.17 2.61
CA ARG A 139 4.59 8.43 2.67
C ARG A 139 5.36 7.60 1.65
N GLY A 140 5.08 6.29 1.57
CA GLY A 140 5.72 5.41 0.60
C GLY A 140 5.50 5.88 -0.85
N ASN A 141 4.26 6.15 -1.23
CA ASN A 141 3.93 6.63 -2.58
C ASN A 141 4.62 7.97 -2.91
N LYS A 142 4.67 8.90 -1.93
CA LYS A 142 5.39 10.17 -2.07
C LYS A 142 6.89 9.95 -2.25
N LYS A 143 7.51 9.10 -1.42
CA LYS A 143 8.95 8.79 -1.44
C LYS A 143 9.40 8.24 -2.80
N VAL A 144 8.62 7.33 -3.39
CA VAL A 144 8.89 6.80 -4.73
C VAL A 144 8.75 7.89 -5.79
N PHE A 145 7.68 8.68 -5.73
CA PHE A 145 7.43 9.76 -6.70
C PHE A 145 8.51 10.85 -6.68
N GLU A 146 8.94 11.28 -5.49
CA GLU A 146 9.97 12.30 -5.31
C GLU A 146 11.33 11.90 -5.89
N GLU A 147 11.62 10.60 -5.98
CA GLU A 147 12.85 10.12 -6.62
C GLU A 147 12.57 9.69 -8.07
N ILE A 148 11.83 8.60 -8.25
CA ILE A 148 11.72 7.94 -9.55
C ILE A 148 10.90 8.81 -10.51
N GLY A 149 9.78 9.37 -10.05
CA GLY A 149 8.97 10.31 -10.85
C GLY A 149 9.77 11.52 -11.31
N MET A 150 10.62 12.06 -10.41
CA MET A 150 11.54 13.15 -10.73
C MET A 150 12.56 12.77 -11.81
N GLU A 151 13.17 11.59 -11.69
CA GLU A 151 14.14 11.12 -12.69
C GLU A 151 13.48 10.86 -14.04
N PHE A 152 12.23 10.39 -14.08
CA PHE A 152 11.48 10.27 -15.34
C PHE A 152 11.20 11.64 -15.98
N ALA A 153 10.82 12.66 -15.21
CA ALA A 153 10.64 14.02 -15.72
C ALA A 153 11.96 14.61 -16.26
N ARG A 154 13.07 14.44 -15.52
CA ARG A 154 14.40 14.88 -15.94
C ARG A 154 14.91 14.12 -17.17
N PHE A 155 14.67 12.81 -17.24
CA PHE A 155 15.02 12.00 -18.39
C PHE A 155 14.22 12.44 -19.61
N SER A 156 12.95 12.77 -19.42
CA SER A 156 12.08 13.27 -20.48
C SER A 156 12.59 14.58 -21.08
N SER A 157 13.06 15.52 -20.24
CA SER A 157 13.63 16.78 -20.74
C SER A 157 14.97 16.60 -21.44
N THR A 158 15.77 15.59 -21.04
CA THR A 158 17.16 15.44 -21.49
C THR A 158 17.29 14.52 -22.71
N CYS A 159 16.52 13.44 -22.75
CA CYS A 159 16.78 12.30 -23.63
C CYS A 159 15.60 11.96 -24.55
N LEU A 160 14.35 12.22 -24.14
CA LEU A 160 13.17 11.69 -24.84
C LEU A 160 12.97 12.26 -26.26
N GLN A 161 13.44 13.48 -26.50
CA GLN A 161 13.32 14.17 -27.79
C GLN A 161 14.48 13.90 -28.75
N ASP A 162 15.50 13.13 -28.33
CA ASP A 162 16.62 12.79 -29.20
C ASP A 162 16.15 11.95 -30.40
N GLN A 163 16.50 12.37 -31.60
CA GLN A 163 16.15 11.65 -32.84
C GLN A 163 17.18 10.57 -33.19
N GLU A 164 18.39 10.67 -32.65
CA GLU A 164 19.47 9.71 -32.83
C GLU A 164 20.16 9.43 -31.49
N TYR A 165 20.77 8.26 -31.36
CA TYR A 165 21.47 7.88 -30.13
C TYR A 165 22.67 8.81 -29.90
N LYS A 166 22.67 9.50 -28.75
CA LYS A 166 23.78 10.35 -28.32
C LYS A 166 24.34 9.85 -27.00
N GLN A 167 25.57 9.36 -27.05
CA GLN A 167 26.27 8.92 -25.84
C GLN A 167 26.39 10.05 -24.80
N SER A 168 26.52 11.31 -25.24
CA SER A 168 26.58 12.48 -24.36
C SER A 168 25.27 12.71 -23.60
N SER A 169 24.10 12.60 -24.26
CA SER A 169 22.80 12.82 -23.61
C SER A 169 22.58 11.86 -22.44
N ILE A 170 22.78 10.56 -22.67
CA ILE A 170 22.61 9.56 -21.61
C ILE A 170 23.69 9.67 -20.54
N HIS A 171 24.92 10.01 -20.90
CA HIS A 171 25.99 10.24 -19.93
C HIS A 171 25.68 11.45 -19.03
N ASP A 172 25.24 12.56 -19.62
CA ASP A 172 24.88 13.78 -18.90
C ASP A 172 23.65 13.58 -18.01
N PHE A 173 22.72 12.72 -18.42
CA PHE A 173 21.63 12.29 -17.56
C PHE A 173 22.15 11.45 -16.38
N CYS A 174 22.91 10.38 -16.65
CA CYS A 174 23.33 9.41 -15.64
C CYS A 174 24.34 9.97 -14.63
N LYS A 175 25.20 10.94 -15.00
CA LYS A 175 26.19 11.53 -14.09
C LYS A 175 25.58 12.26 -12.88
N MET A 176 24.30 12.63 -12.97
CA MET A 176 23.57 13.31 -11.89
C MET A 176 22.93 12.32 -10.91
N LEU A 177 22.90 11.02 -11.22
CA LEU A 177 22.40 9.98 -10.32
C LEU A 177 23.48 9.65 -9.28
N ARG A 178 23.05 9.37 -8.05
CA ARG A 178 23.95 9.03 -6.94
C ARG A 178 24.64 7.68 -7.23
N PRO A 179 25.97 7.60 -7.12
CA PRO A 179 26.68 6.34 -7.37
C PRO A 179 26.42 5.29 -6.27
N GLY A 180 26.56 4.01 -6.63
CA GLY A 180 26.46 2.88 -5.70
C GLY A 180 25.08 2.23 -5.61
N PRO A 181 24.96 1.13 -4.83
CA PRO A 181 23.72 0.40 -4.67
C PRO A 181 22.70 1.14 -3.79
N PRO A 182 21.40 0.85 -3.95
CA PRO A 182 20.38 1.25 -2.98
C PRO A 182 20.68 0.66 -1.59
N PRO A 183 20.21 1.30 -0.50
CA PRO A 183 19.18 2.35 -0.50
C PRO A 183 19.70 3.77 -0.76
N ASP A 184 21.01 4.00 -0.65
CA ASP A 184 21.61 5.34 -0.72
C ASP A 184 21.98 5.75 -2.16
N GLY A 185 22.48 4.79 -2.94
CA GLY A 185 22.84 4.99 -4.35
C GLY A 185 21.70 4.68 -5.33
N GLN A 186 21.94 4.99 -6.59
CA GLN A 186 20.98 4.91 -7.70
C GLN A 186 21.54 4.12 -8.90
N GLU A 187 22.47 3.18 -8.68
CA GLU A 187 23.08 2.40 -9.77
C GLU A 187 22.06 1.67 -10.64
N TRP A 188 20.96 1.20 -10.06
CA TRP A 188 19.91 0.50 -10.81
C TRP A 188 19.09 1.46 -11.67
N LEU A 189 18.88 2.70 -11.23
CA LEU A 189 18.30 3.74 -12.07
C LEU A 189 19.22 4.08 -13.24
N THR A 190 20.54 4.16 -13.01
CA THR A 190 21.53 4.36 -14.08
C THR A 190 21.42 3.28 -15.15
N LYS A 191 21.35 2.00 -14.75
CA LYS A 191 21.17 0.88 -15.69
C LYS A 191 19.83 0.97 -16.42
N ALA A 192 18.75 1.21 -15.69
CA ALA A 192 17.41 1.26 -16.25
C ALA A 192 17.23 2.36 -17.30
N PHE A 193 17.63 3.60 -16.99
CA PHE A 193 17.53 4.70 -17.94
C PHE A 193 18.47 4.53 -19.13
N THR A 194 19.61 3.85 -18.95
CA THR A 194 20.48 3.44 -20.07
C THR A 194 19.76 2.43 -20.97
N SER A 195 19.07 1.44 -20.40
CA SER A 195 18.28 0.45 -21.13
C SER A 195 17.11 1.10 -21.88
N TYR A 196 16.37 2.02 -21.25
CA TYR A 196 15.34 2.81 -21.93
C TYR A 196 15.90 3.62 -23.09
N TYR A 197 17.02 4.31 -22.88
CA TYR A 197 17.62 5.13 -23.93
C TYR A 197 18.06 4.29 -25.12
N LYS A 198 18.63 3.10 -24.89
CA LYS A 198 18.92 2.14 -25.98
C LYS A 198 17.64 1.72 -26.72
N ALA A 199 16.56 1.43 -25.99
CA ALA A 199 15.29 1.01 -26.58
C ALA A 199 14.67 2.06 -27.52
N PHE A 200 14.98 3.35 -27.34
CA PHE A 200 14.51 4.42 -28.23
C PHE A 200 15.06 4.36 -29.65
N PHE A 201 16.16 3.64 -29.86
CA PHE A 201 16.86 3.56 -31.15
C PHE A 201 17.06 2.11 -31.62
N GLU A 202 16.55 1.13 -30.86
CA GLU A 202 16.57 -0.27 -31.26
C GLU A 202 15.54 -0.53 -32.35
N THR A 203 15.97 -1.24 -33.39
CA THR A 203 15.17 -1.52 -34.60
C THR A 203 14.56 -2.92 -34.58
N ASP A 204 15.20 -3.88 -33.89
CA ASP A 204 14.61 -5.18 -33.68
C ASP A 204 13.49 -5.08 -32.62
N PRO A 205 12.22 -5.38 -32.96
CA PRO A 205 11.12 -5.24 -32.03
C PRO A 205 11.29 -6.07 -30.75
N LYS A 206 11.87 -7.28 -30.86
CA LYS A 206 12.08 -8.16 -29.70
C LYS A 206 13.15 -7.59 -28.76
N ALA A 207 14.31 -7.22 -29.29
CA ALA A 207 15.38 -6.63 -28.49
C ALA A 207 14.93 -5.33 -27.80
N LYS A 208 14.12 -4.51 -28.48
CA LYS A 208 13.51 -3.32 -27.91
C LYS A 208 12.61 -3.63 -26.72
N ASP A 209 11.73 -4.61 -26.84
CA ASP A 209 10.84 -5.04 -25.74
C ASP A 209 11.63 -5.63 -24.57
N GLU A 210 12.69 -6.39 -24.85
CA GLU A 210 13.60 -6.92 -23.83
C GLU A 210 14.32 -5.80 -23.06
N LEU A 211 14.76 -4.74 -23.75
CA LEU A 211 15.37 -3.57 -23.11
C LEU A 211 14.38 -2.80 -22.22
N ILE A 212 13.13 -2.65 -22.67
CA ILE A 212 12.07 -2.00 -21.87
C ILE A 212 11.74 -2.84 -20.64
N LEU A 213 11.61 -4.16 -20.81
CA LEU A 213 11.38 -5.07 -19.69
C LEU A 213 12.53 -5.04 -18.69
N LEU A 214 13.77 -5.08 -19.16
CA LEU A 214 14.96 -4.97 -18.32
C LEU A 214 14.94 -3.66 -17.52
N ALA A 215 14.68 -2.53 -18.18
CA ALA A 215 14.57 -1.23 -17.51
C ALA A 215 13.48 -1.23 -16.42
N ASN A 216 12.30 -1.79 -16.72
CA ASN A 216 11.21 -1.88 -15.76
C ASN A 216 11.60 -2.70 -14.51
N ILE A 217 12.28 -3.83 -14.70
CA ILE A 217 12.72 -4.72 -13.60
C ILE A 217 13.81 -4.05 -12.78
N GLU A 218 14.76 -3.37 -13.41
CA GLU A 218 15.83 -2.64 -12.73
C GLU A 218 15.27 -1.52 -11.84
N ILE A 219 14.28 -0.76 -12.31
CA ILE A 219 13.60 0.25 -11.49
C ILE A 219 12.78 -0.41 -10.38
N GLY A 220 12.04 -1.48 -10.67
CA GLY A 220 11.27 -2.21 -9.65
C GLY A 220 12.16 -2.78 -8.53
N PHE A 221 13.35 -3.28 -8.86
CA PHE A 221 14.33 -3.74 -7.87
C PHE A 221 14.87 -2.59 -7.01
N HIS A 222 15.19 -1.44 -7.64
CA HIS A 222 15.58 -0.22 -6.94
C HIS A 222 14.51 0.25 -5.95
N GLU A 223 13.26 0.34 -6.43
CA GLU A 223 12.10 0.74 -5.66
C GLU A 223 11.89 -0.19 -4.45
N GLN A 224 11.81 -1.50 -4.68
CA GLN A 224 11.50 -2.47 -3.62
C GLN A 224 12.54 -2.45 -2.49
N THR A 225 13.82 -2.28 -2.83
CA THR A 225 14.89 -2.19 -1.83
C THR A 225 14.73 -0.97 -0.92
N ARG A 226 14.15 0.13 -1.42
CA ARG A 226 13.95 1.39 -0.67
C ARG A 226 12.61 1.49 0.03
N LEU A 227 11.57 0.85 -0.51
CA LEU A 227 10.18 0.97 -0.05
C LEU A 227 9.79 -0.06 1.02
N GLN A 228 10.63 -1.06 1.26
CA GLN A 228 10.35 -2.14 2.21
C GLN A 228 9.89 -1.67 3.61
N PRO A 229 10.46 -0.60 4.22
CA PRO A 229 9.99 -0.12 5.52
C PRO A 229 8.54 0.36 5.50
N GLU A 230 8.15 1.17 4.51
CA GLU A 230 6.79 1.69 4.40
C GLU A 230 5.77 0.59 4.06
N ILE A 231 6.17 -0.41 3.26
CA ILE A 231 5.33 -1.59 2.98
C ILE A 231 5.09 -2.39 4.26
N ALA A 232 6.15 -2.68 5.03
CA ALA A 232 6.03 -3.42 6.28
C ALA A 232 5.12 -2.67 7.27
N GLU A 233 5.33 -1.36 7.44
CA GLU A 233 4.51 -0.53 8.31
C GLU A 233 3.03 -0.51 7.88
N SER A 234 2.75 -0.41 6.59
CA SER A 234 1.37 -0.46 6.07
C SER A 234 0.69 -1.80 6.37
N LEU A 235 1.40 -2.92 6.20
CA LEU A 235 0.86 -4.26 6.44
C LEU A 235 0.59 -4.48 7.93
N ASP A 236 1.51 -4.05 8.79
CA ASP A 236 1.38 -4.12 10.24
C ASP A 236 0.25 -3.21 10.75
N ALA A 237 0.09 -2.02 10.18
CA ALA A 237 -0.96 -1.09 10.53
C ALA A 237 -2.36 -1.60 10.15
N ALA A 238 -2.48 -2.29 9.01
CA ALA A 238 -3.73 -2.87 8.54
C ALA A 238 -4.13 -4.15 9.30
N ASN A 239 -3.23 -4.73 10.10
CA ASN A 239 -3.52 -5.89 10.91
C ASN A 239 -4.23 -5.49 12.21
N ILE A 240 -5.54 -5.74 12.28
CA ILE A 240 -6.33 -5.53 13.49
C ILE A 240 -6.33 -6.84 14.28
N ASP A 241 -5.59 -6.87 15.38
CA ASP A 241 -5.50 -8.04 16.26
C ASP A 241 -6.83 -8.25 17.03
N PRO A 242 -7.52 -9.40 16.83
CA PRO A 242 -8.75 -9.72 17.57
C PRO A 242 -8.56 -9.71 19.09
N GLN A 243 -7.36 -10.01 19.59
CA GLN A 243 -7.04 -9.94 21.01
C GLN A 243 -7.07 -8.50 21.52
N GLN A 244 -6.56 -7.53 20.76
CA GLN A 244 -6.62 -6.11 21.12
C GLN A 244 -8.07 -5.61 21.16
N ILE A 245 -8.91 -6.07 20.21
CA ILE A 245 -10.35 -5.80 20.24
C ILE A 245 -10.96 -6.37 21.53
N ARG A 246 -10.69 -7.64 21.84
CA ARG A 246 -11.22 -8.32 23.03
C ARG A 246 -10.79 -7.64 24.32
N ASP A 247 -9.53 -7.25 24.45
CA ASP A 247 -8.99 -6.62 25.65
C ASP A 247 -9.59 -5.22 25.84
N HIS A 248 -9.74 -4.44 24.77
CA HIS A 248 -10.38 -3.13 24.83
C HIS A 248 -11.88 -3.22 25.20
N LEU A 249 -12.59 -4.21 24.63
CA LEU A 249 -13.98 -4.49 25.01
C LEU A 249 -14.09 -4.92 26.49
N THR A 250 -13.14 -5.73 26.96
CA THR A 250 -13.08 -6.20 28.35
C THR A 250 -12.79 -5.05 29.31
N GLU A 251 -11.88 -4.14 28.97
CA GLU A 251 -11.62 -2.92 29.76
C GLU A 251 -12.86 -2.03 29.90
N LEU A 252 -13.63 -1.84 28.83
CA LEU A 252 -14.88 -1.07 28.87
C LEU A 252 -15.93 -1.71 29.78
N LEU A 253 -15.95 -3.04 29.85
CA LEU A 253 -16.83 -3.80 30.74
C LEU A 253 -16.37 -3.68 32.20
N VAL A 254 -15.07 -3.74 32.46
CA VAL A 254 -14.46 -3.62 33.80
C VAL A 254 -14.53 -2.18 34.35
N ARG A 255 -14.42 -1.15 33.48
CA ARG A 255 -14.61 0.26 33.85
C ARG A 255 -16.06 0.64 34.16
N SER A 256 -17.03 -0.22 33.85
CA SER A 256 -18.40 -0.01 34.29
C SER A 256 -18.46 0.01 35.83
N LYS A 257 -19.12 1.02 36.41
CA LYS A 257 -19.21 1.21 37.87
C LYS A 257 -20.09 0.17 38.58
N ASN A 258 -20.62 -0.82 37.85
CA ASN A 258 -21.60 -1.77 38.38
C ASN A 258 -20.91 -3.04 38.89
N ILE A 259 -20.93 -3.24 40.21
CA ILE A 259 -20.34 -4.42 40.89
C ILE A 259 -20.92 -5.74 40.36
N LYS A 260 -22.19 -5.75 39.93
CA LYS A 260 -22.84 -6.93 39.32
C LYS A 260 -22.23 -7.32 37.97
N ASP A 261 -21.83 -6.35 37.15
CA ASP A 261 -21.23 -6.63 35.84
C ASP A 261 -19.83 -7.23 35.99
N LYS A 262 -19.06 -6.76 36.99
CA LYS A 262 -17.76 -7.36 37.36
C LYS A 262 -17.89 -8.81 37.84
N ILE A 263 -18.92 -9.11 38.63
CA ILE A 263 -19.20 -10.47 39.13
C ILE A 263 -19.64 -11.40 37.99
N ILE A 264 -20.51 -10.95 37.09
CA ILE A 264 -20.95 -11.74 35.92
C ILE A 264 -19.77 -12.02 34.98
N TYR A 265 -18.89 -11.04 34.76
CA TYR A 265 -17.67 -11.23 33.97
C TYR A 265 -16.71 -12.22 34.62
N PHE A 266 -16.49 -12.10 35.94
CA PHE A 266 -15.66 -13.01 36.72
C PHE A 266 -16.15 -14.46 36.62
N PHE A 267 -17.46 -14.71 36.77
CA PHE A 267 -18.02 -16.06 36.67
C PHE A 267 -18.03 -16.59 35.23
N ARG A 268 -18.21 -15.75 34.20
CA ARG A 268 -18.15 -16.19 32.80
C ARG A 268 -16.71 -16.43 32.32
N TRP A 269 -15.73 -15.68 32.82
CA TRP A 269 -14.30 -15.98 32.66
C TRP A 269 -13.93 -17.29 33.34
N LEU A 270 -14.47 -17.57 34.53
CA LEU A 270 -14.28 -18.85 35.22
C LEU A 270 -14.90 -20.05 34.49
N ILE A 271 -16.05 -19.85 33.82
CA ILE A 271 -16.77 -20.92 33.11
C ILE A 271 -16.25 -21.11 31.67
N GLY A 272 -15.77 -20.06 31.01
CA GLY A 272 -15.25 -20.10 29.63
C GLY A 272 -13.72 -20.16 29.50
N GLY A 273 -12.96 -19.72 30.51
CA GLY A 273 -11.49 -19.69 30.50
C GLY A 273 -10.84 -21.08 30.62
N ASN A 274 -11.59 -22.09 31.05
CA ASN A 274 -11.08 -23.45 31.23
C ASN A 274 -11.09 -24.34 29.97
N GLN A 275 -11.67 -23.90 28.86
CA GLN A 275 -11.64 -24.70 27.62
C GLN A 275 -10.42 -24.43 26.72
N ILE A 276 -9.58 -23.42 27.02
CA ILE A 276 -8.40 -23.09 26.20
C ILE A 276 -7.10 -23.67 26.79
N ILE A 277 -7.04 -23.99 28.09
CA ILE A 277 -5.79 -24.52 28.71
C ILE A 277 -5.61 -26.04 28.51
N GLN A 278 -6.62 -26.80 28.05
CA GLN A 278 -6.50 -28.26 27.86
C GLN A 278 -6.40 -28.77 26.41
N LYS A 279 -6.22 -27.90 25.42
CA LYS A 279 -5.86 -28.32 24.04
C LYS A 279 -4.42 -27.99 23.63
N GLY A 280 -3.55 -27.72 24.59
CA GLY A 280 -2.11 -27.55 24.36
C GLY A 280 -1.23 -28.70 24.90
N ASN A 281 -1.79 -29.73 25.55
CA ASN A 281 -0.97 -30.67 26.33
C ASN A 281 -1.38 -32.15 26.25
N ARG A 282 -1.67 -32.66 25.04
CA ARG A 282 -1.63 -34.11 24.74
C ARG A 282 -1.07 -34.36 23.35
N GLN A 283 0.25 -34.28 23.24
CA GLN A 283 1.02 -35.12 22.32
C GLN A 283 2.48 -35.13 22.78
N SER A 284 2.77 -35.94 23.82
CA SER A 284 4.11 -36.46 24.04
C SER A 284 4.08 -37.98 23.93
N CYS A 285 4.93 -38.49 23.04
CA CYS A 285 5.54 -39.82 23.06
C CYS A 285 4.64 -41.05 22.89
N CYS A 286 4.82 -41.71 21.74
CA CYS A 286 5.31 -43.10 21.67
C CYS A 286 5.37 -43.58 20.20
N HIS A 287 6.53 -43.46 19.53
CA HIS A 287 7.20 -44.64 18.98
C HIS A 287 8.63 -44.33 18.51
N SER A 288 9.49 -45.21 18.95
CA SER A 288 10.94 -45.29 18.83
C SER A 288 11.46 -45.59 17.42
N GLY A 289 12.64 -45.05 17.12
CA GLY A 289 13.71 -45.83 16.52
C GLY A 289 14.11 -45.49 15.08
N LYS A 290 15.13 -44.64 14.94
CA LYS A 290 16.46 -45.02 14.40
C LYS A 290 17.32 -43.77 14.18
N THR A 291 18.47 -43.78 14.85
CA THR A 291 19.66 -42.93 14.67
C THR A 291 20.32 -43.14 13.30
N TYR A 292 20.97 -42.12 12.74
CA TYR A 292 22.35 -42.13 12.16
C TYR A 292 22.73 -40.72 11.61
N PRO A 293 24.04 -40.40 11.44
CA PRO A 293 24.64 -39.16 11.93
C PRO A 293 25.01 -38.14 10.85
N CYS A 294 25.28 -36.91 11.29
CA CYS A 294 26.00 -35.88 10.53
C CYS A 294 27.45 -36.32 10.26
N SER A 295 27.89 -36.16 9.02
CA SER A 295 29.31 -36.12 8.66
C SER A 295 29.68 -34.72 8.20
N HIS A 296 30.68 -34.15 8.86
CA HIS A 296 31.56 -33.12 8.33
C HIS A 296 32.13 -33.55 6.97
N TYR A 297 32.07 -32.66 5.99
CA TYR A 297 33.16 -32.23 5.12
C TYR A 297 32.79 -30.87 4.50
#